data_AF-A0A8B8BZE9-F1
#
_entry.id   AF-A0A8B8BZE9-F1
#
_cell.length_a   1.000
_cell.length_b   1.000
_cell.length_c   1.000
_cell.angle_alpha   90.00
_cell.angle_beta   90.00
_cell.angle_gamma   90.00
#
_symmetry.space_group_name_H-M   'P 1'
#
loop_
_entity.id
_entity.type
_entity.pdbx_description
1 polymer ?
#
loop_
_entity_poly.entity_id
_entity_poly.type
_entity_poly.pdbx_seq_one_letter_code
_entity_poly.pdbx_strand_id
1 'polypeptide(L)'
;MYQSKVVTKSRCTAHCNSGYEFDNGDSTIQKDCDPMTGQYFDGPAFPKCIPKSSPACQNGETCVAPNVCSCVHGRSGTRCESPSGACKPLAALTNGQVSCGDTYIFYRCTAHCNSGYEFDNGESTIQKDCDPMTGQFFYGPAFPKCIPTCSPACQNGGKCVALNVCSCAPGWSGNHCESH
;
A
#
# COMPACT_ATOMS: atom_id res chain seq x y z
N MET A 1 -24.42 48.82 -52.55
CA MET A 1 -24.83 47.41 -52.30
C MET A 1 -23.73 46.75 -51.49
N TYR A 2 -24.07 46.26 -50.31
CA TYR A 2 -23.14 45.68 -49.33
C TYR A 2 -22.69 44.29 -49.83
N GLN A 3 -21.40 44.09 -50.12
CA GLN A 3 -20.88 42.75 -50.40
C GLN A 3 -20.63 42.05 -49.06
N SER A 4 -21.56 41.21 -48.64
CA SER A 4 -21.34 40.26 -47.55
C SER A 4 -20.27 39.27 -47.98
N LYS A 5 -19.06 39.36 -47.40
CA LYS A 5 -18.07 38.27 -47.44
C LYS A 5 -18.73 37.04 -46.82
N VAL A 6 -19.14 36.08 -47.64
CA VAL A 6 -19.50 34.76 -47.17
C VAL A 6 -18.22 34.15 -46.61
N VAL A 7 -18.07 34.13 -45.30
CA VAL A 7 -16.96 33.41 -44.67
C VAL A 7 -17.27 31.92 -44.84
N THR A 8 -16.66 31.29 -45.84
CA THR A 8 -16.71 29.84 -46.02
C THR A 8 -15.97 29.19 -44.86
N LYS A 9 -16.70 28.66 -43.87
CA LYS A 9 -16.13 27.88 -42.77
C LYS A 9 -15.89 26.44 -43.23
N SER A 10 -14.75 25.85 -42.86
CA SER A 10 -14.48 24.43 -43.00
C SER A 10 -14.51 23.74 -41.63
N ARG A 11 -14.68 22.41 -41.63
CA ARG A 11 -14.75 21.62 -40.39
C ARG A 11 -13.42 20.92 -40.14
N CYS A 12 -12.67 21.41 -39.16
CA CYS A 12 -11.46 20.78 -38.68
C CYS A 12 -11.80 19.73 -37.63
N THR A 13 -11.23 18.55 -37.75
CA THR A 13 -11.43 17.44 -36.81
C THR A 13 -10.11 17.09 -36.15
N ALA A 14 -10.09 17.08 -34.82
CA ALA A 14 -8.97 16.56 -34.05
C ALA A 14 -9.32 15.16 -33.54
N HIS A 15 -8.37 14.23 -33.66
CA HIS A 15 -8.51 12.85 -33.22
C HIS A 15 -7.42 12.51 -32.21
N CYS A 16 -7.79 11.91 -31.08
CA CYS A 16 -6.83 11.30 -30.19
C CYS A 16 -6.43 9.92 -30.69
N ASN A 17 -5.17 9.55 -30.44
CA ASN A 17 -4.68 8.20 -30.73
C ASN A 17 -5.39 7.17 -29.86
N SER A 18 -5.34 5.89 -30.29
CA SER A 18 -5.90 4.79 -29.52
C SER A 18 -5.37 4.79 -28.08
N GLY A 19 -6.27 4.68 -27.10
CA GLY A 19 -5.92 4.75 -25.68
C GLY A 19 -5.86 6.16 -25.08
N TYR A 20 -6.23 7.18 -25.85
CA TYR A 20 -6.33 8.57 -25.37
C TYR A 20 -7.71 9.16 -25.69
N GLU A 21 -8.08 10.21 -24.97
CA GLU A 21 -9.31 10.98 -25.14
C GLU A 21 -9.09 12.44 -24.72
N PHE A 22 -10.02 13.32 -25.07
CA PHE A 22 -10.06 14.69 -24.57
C PHE A 22 -10.66 14.72 -23.16
N ASP A 23 -10.52 15.85 -22.47
CA ASP A 23 -11.02 16.07 -21.11
C ASP A 23 -12.54 15.88 -20.95
N ASN A 24 -13.29 16.03 -22.04
CA ASN A 24 -14.72 15.76 -22.11
C ASN A 24 -15.08 14.28 -22.36
N GLY A 25 -14.09 13.38 -22.46
CA GLY A 25 -14.26 11.95 -22.74
C GLY A 25 -14.37 11.59 -24.23
N ASP A 26 -14.36 12.56 -25.14
CA ASP A 26 -14.43 12.27 -26.57
C ASP A 26 -13.06 11.83 -27.12
N SER A 27 -13.07 10.95 -28.11
CA SER A 27 -11.87 10.63 -28.90
C SER A 27 -11.68 11.58 -30.09
N THR A 28 -12.71 12.36 -30.41
CA THR A 28 -12.76 13.22 -31.59
C THR A 28 -13.52 14.51 -31.27
N ILE A 29 -12.93 15.66 -31.57
CA ILE A 29 -13.60 16.98 -31.46
C ILE A 29 -13.57 17.66 -32.82
N GLN A 30 -14.69 18.29 -33.18
CA GLN A 30 -14.83 19.05 -34.41
C GLN A 30 -15.02 20.54 -34.10
N LYS A 31 -14.33 21.40 -34.86
CA LYS A 31 -14.47 22.86 -34.78
C LYS A 31 -14.51 23.48 -36.16
N ASP A 32 -15.16 24.64 -36.25
CA ASP A 32 -15.10 25.47 -37.43
C ASP A 32 -13.74 26.16 -37.53
N CYS A 33 -13.12 26.09 -38.71
CA CYS A 33 -11.81 26.66 -38.99
C CYS A 33 -11.79 27.33 -40.38
N ASP A 34 -10.90 28.31 -40.51
CA ASP A 34 -10.65 29.01 -41.75
C ASP A 34 -9.98 28.06 -42.76
N PRO A 35 -10.57 27.84 -43.94
CA PRO A 35 -10.03 26.92 -44.95
C PRO A 35 -8.69 27.34 -45.52
N MET A 36 -8.33 28.63 -45.48
CA MET A 36 -7.08 29.15 -46.04
C MET A 36 -5.95 29.15 -45.02
N THR A 37 -6.23 29.42 -43.75
CA THR A 37 -5.19 29.54 -42.71
C THR A 37 -5.15 28.37 -41.73
N GLY A 38 -6.20 27.54 -41.69
CA GLY A 38 -6.38 26.48 -40.69
C GLY A 38 -6.64 27.01 -39.27
N GLN A 39 -6.82 28.33 -39.10
CA GLN A 39 -7.07 28.94 -37.80
C GLN A 39 -8.54 28.80 -37.40
N TYR A 40 -8.79 28.50 -36.13
CA TYR A 40 -10.14 28.32 -35.60
C TYR A 40 -10.86 29.65 -35.45
N PHE A 41 -12.17 29.66 -35.74
CA PHE A 41 -12.97 30.88 -35.67
C PHE A 41 -13.46 31.22 -34.25
N ASP A 42 -13.64 30.21 -33.39
CA ASP A 42 -14.17 30.38 -32.03
C ASP A 42 -13.37 29.59 -30.98
N GLY A 43 -12.93 30.28 -29.93
CA GLY A 43 -12.40 29.68 -28.70
C GLY A 43 -10.93 29.26 -28.72
N PRO A 44 -10.44 28.64 -27.63
CA PRO A 44 -9.05 28.18 -27.51
C PRO A 44 -8.75 27.04 -28.49
N ALA A 45 -7.45 26.75 -28.69
CA ALA A 45 -6.99 25.59 -29.45
C ALA A 45 -7.62 24.27 -28.95
N PHE A 46 -7.55 23.20 -29.75
CA PHE A 46 -8.03 21.88 -29.30
C PHE A 46 -7.36 21.50 -27.96
N PRO A 47 -8.14 20.98 -26.99
CA PRO A 47 -7.59 20.50 -25.73
C PRO A 47 -6.60 19.35 -25.98
N LYS A 48 -5.73 19.09 -24.99
CA LYS A 48 -4.75 18.00 -25.11
C LYS A 48 -5.45 16.66 -24.93
N CYS A 49 -4.98 15.65 -25.67
CA CYS A 49 -5.35 14.27 -25.41
C CYS A 49 -4.71 13.80 -24.09
N ILE A 50 -5.52 13.23 -23.20
CA ILE A 50 -5.12 12.58 -21.96
C ILE A 50 -5.24 11.06 -22.10
N PRO A 51 -4.38 10.28 -21.44
CA PRO A 51 -4.47 8.82 -21.47
C PRO A 51 -5.76 8.35 -20.78
N LYS A 52 -6.40 7.33 -21.37
CA LYS A 52 -7.59 6.70 -20.80
C LYS A 52 -7.30 5.30 -20.29
N SER A 53 -8.01 4.91 -19.24
CA SER A 53 -8.00 3.54 -18.74
C SER A 53 -9.41 2.97 -18.81
N SER A 54 -9.56 1.80 -19.44
CA SER A 54 -10.83 1.06 -19.47
C SER A 54 -10.58 -0.37 -19.01
N PRO A 55 -11.05 -0.77 -17.81
CA PRO A 55 -11.78 0.02 -16.79
C PRO A 55 -10.99 1.18 -16.17
N ALA A 56 -11.69 2.16 -15.60
CA ALA A 56 -11.08 3.32 -14.94
C ALA A 56 -10.15 2.89 -13.79
N CYS A 57 -9.15 3.73 -13.49
CA CYS A 57 -8.26 3.54 -12.34
C CYS A 57 -9.07 3.47 -11.05
N GLN A 58 -8.69 2.57 -10.13
CA GLN A 58 -9.38 2.47 -8.85
C GLN A 58 -9.20 3.74 -8.02
N ASN A 59 -10.23 4.10 -7.25
CA ASN A 59 -10.20 5.20 -6.27
C ASN A 59 -9.86 6.59 -6.86
N GLY A 60 -10.10 6.78 -8.16
CA GLY A 60 -9.92 8.09 -8.82
C GLY A 60 -8.46 8.46 -9.13
N GLU A 61 -7.56 7.48 -9.19
CA GLU A 61 -6.15 7.70 -9.53
C GLU A 61 -5.95 8.14 -11.00
N THR A 62 -4.83 8.83 -11.26
CA THR A 62 -4.56 9.45 -12.56
C THR A 62 -3.95 8.45 -13.54
N CYS A 63 -4.44 8.44 -14.78
CA CYS A 63 -3.81 7.72 -15.89
C CYS A 63 -2.50 8.41 -16.29
N VAL A 64 -1.40 7.66 -16.34
CA VAL A 64 -0.09 8.15 -16.82
C VAL A 64 0.23 7.65 -18.23
N ALA A 65 -0.38 6.54 -18.63
CA ALA A 65 -0.37 6.03 -20.00
C ALA A 65 -1.69 5.26 -20.26
N PRO A 66 -2.00 4.89 -21.51
CA PRO A 66 -3.19 4.11 -21.82
C PRO A 66 -3.27 2.82 -20.99
N ASN A 67 -4.35 2.64 -20.24
CA ASN A 67 -4.57 1.55 -19.29
C ASN A 67 -3.47 1.41 -18.20
N VAL A 68 -2.70 2.47 -17.93
CA VAL A 68 -1.68 2.49 -16.87
C VAL A 68 -1.97 3.65 -15.92
N CYS A 69 -2.26 3.29 -14.67
CA CYS A 69 -2.58 4.21 -13.59
C CYS A 69 -1.36 4.51 -12.73
N SER A 70 -1.29 5.75 -12.22
CA SER A 70 -0.34 6.11 -11.16
C SER A 70 -0.92 5.71 -9.81
N CYS A 71 -0.47 4.58 -9.29
CA CYS A 71 -0.94 4.07 -8.00
C CYS A 71 -0.45 4.94 -6.85
N VAL A 72 -1.34 5.28 -5.92
CA VAL A 72 -0.92 5.84 -4.62
C VAL A 72 -0.31 4.73 -3.75
N HIS A 73 0.43 5.12 -2.70
CA HIS A 73 1.16 4.20 -1.82
C HIS A 73 0.31 2.99 -1.40
N GLY A 74 0.90 1.79 -1.54
CA GLY A 74 0.25 0.54 -1.15
C GLY A 74 -0.64 -0.09 -2.22
N ARG A 75 -0.69 0.40 -3.47
CA ARG A 75 -1.28 -0.32 -4.62
C ARG A 75 -0.33 -0.62 -5.78
N SER A 76 -0.55 -1.76 -6.44
CA SER A 76 0.17 -2.32 -7.59
C SER A 76 -0.78 -2.77 -8.67
N GLY A 77 -0.22 -3.05 -9.84
CA GLY A 77 -0.96 -3.45 -11.03
C GLY A 77 -1.17 -2.27 -11.97
N THR A 78 -1.51 -2.57 -13.22
CA THR A 78 -1.71 -1.55 -14.27
C THR A 78 -2.87 -0.62 -13.97
N ARG A 79 -3.82 -1.04 -13.13
CA ARG A 79 -4.97 -0.25 -12.68
C ARG A 79 -5.04 -0.14 -11.16
N CYS A 80 -3.93 -0.43 -10.50
CA CYS A 80 -3.82 -0.36 -9.04
C CYS A 80 -4.84 -1.26 -8.35
N GLU A 81 -5.16 -2.39 -9.00
CA GLU A 81 -6.16 -3.36 -8.55
C GLU A 81 -5.67 -4.26 -7.42
N SER A 82 -4.35 -4.28 -7.17
CA SER A 82 -3.72 -5.10 -6.14
C SER A 82 -3.10 -4.21 -5.08
N PRO A 83 -2.99 -4.65 -3.81
CA PRO A 83 -2.08 -4.02 -2.86
C PRO A 83 -0.62 -4.16 -3.35
N SER A 84 0.14 -3.07 -3.49
CA SER A 84 1.60 -3.15 -3.70
C SER A 84 2.29 -3.38 -2.38
N GLY A 85 2.28 -4.61 -1.91
CA GLY A 85 3.13 -5.00 -0.80
C GLY A 85 4.53 -5.34 -1.30
N ALA A 86 5.46 -4.38 -1.35
CA ALA A 86 6.87 -4.72 -1.10
C ALA A 86 7.00 -5.39 0.29
N CYS A 87 6.08 -5.03 1.19
CA CYS A 87 5.83 -5.67 2.47
C CYS A 87 5.26 -7.09 2.29
N LYS A 88 5.99 -8.08 2.81
CA LYS A 88 5.53 -9.47 2.91
C LYS A 88 5.15 -9.78 4.37
N PRO A 89 4.20 -10.69 4.62
CA PRO A 89 3.89 -11.16 5.97
C PRO A 89 5.17 -11.63 6.68
N LEU A 90 5.36 -11.20 7.92
CA LEU A 90 6.48 -11.65 8.73
C LEU A 90 6.31 -13.11 9.12
N ALA A 91 7.43 -13.79 9.34
CA ALA A 91 7.44 -15.21 9.70
C ALA A 91 6.63 -15.47 10.98
N ALA A 92 5.97 -16.63 11.01
CA ALA A 92 5.23 -17.08 12.18
C ALA A 92 6.16 -17.23 13.39
N LEU A 93 5.60 -16.99 14.58
CA LEU A 93 6.30 -17.12 15.85
C LEU A 93 6.13 -18.54 16.41
N THR A 94 7.20 -19.09 16.97
CA THR A 94 7.07 -20.26 17.86
C THR A 94 6.34 -19.82 19.13
N ASN A 95 5.31 -20.56 19.54
CA ASN A 95 4.45 -20.23 20.69
C ASN A 95 3.77 -18.86 20.57
N GLY A 96 3.45 -18.45 19.34
CA GLY A 96 2.69 -17.25 19.07
C GLY A 96 2.06 -17.28 17.67
N GLN A 97 1.41 -16.18 17.31
CA GLN A 97 0.78 -15.99 16.01
C GLN A 97 1.13 -14.61 15.48
N VAL A 98 1.24 -14.50 14.15
CA VAL A 98 1.45 -13.24 13.46
C VAL A 98 0.30 -13.04 12.48
N SER A 99 -0.37 -11.90 12.58
CA SER A 99 -1.42 -11.47 11.66
C SER A 99 -1.01 -10.17 11.00
N CYS A 100 -0.99 -10.14 9.68
CA CYS A 100 -0.63 -8.96 8.90
C CYS A 100 -1.80 -8.54 8.02
N GLY A 101 -2.06 -7.23 7.92
CA GLY A 101 -3.14 -6.71 7.10
C GLY A 101 -2.91 -5.27 6.66
N ASP A 102 -3.53 -4.94 5.54
CA ASP A 102 -3.62 -3.58 5.04
C ASP A 102 -4.57 -2.78 5.95
N THR A 103 -4.07 -1.71 6.53
CA THR A 103 -4.93 -0.66 7.10
C THR A 103 -5.07 0.48 6.08
N TYR A 104 -5.92 1.46 6.37
CA TYR A 104 -6.13 2.62 5.48
C TYR A 104 -4.85 3.46 5.24
N ILE A 105 -3.78 3.28 6.02
CA ILE A 105 -2.62 4.19 6.03
C ILE A 105 -1.27 3.45 5.98
N PHE A 106 -1.21 2.18 6.42
CA PHE A 106 0.03 1.39 6.47
C PHE A 106 -0.25 -0.12 6.44
N TYR A 107 0.76 -0.90 6.05
CA TYR A 107 0.76 -2.36 6.20
C TYR A 107 1.23 -2.72 7.62
N ARG A 108 0.33 -3.23 8.46
CA ARG A 108 0.63 -3.55 9.86
C ARG A 108 0.64 -5.05 10.09
N CYS A 109 1.70 -5.54 10.73
CA CYS A 109 1.76 -6.87 11.30
C CYS A 109 1.63 -6.78 12.83
N THR A 110 0.78 -7.61 13.40
CA THR A 110 0.60 -7.79 14.84
C THR A 110 1.04 -9.19 15.22
N ALA A 111 1.99 -9.29 16.13
CA ALA A 111 2.41 -10.52 16.75
C ALA A 111 1.77 -10.66 18.13
N HIS A 112 1.26 -11.85 18.44
CA HIS A 112 0.64 -12.19 19.72
C HIS A 112 1.25 -13.49 20.25
N CYS A 113 1.77 -13.49 21.49
CA CYS A 113 2.28 -14.71 22.13
C CYS A 113 1.13 -15.57 22.67
N ASN A 114 1.28 -16.89 22.64
CA ASN A 114 0.27 -17.80 23.18
C ASN A 114 0.22 -17.67 24.71
N SER A 115 -0.88 -18.14 25.31
CA SER A 115 -1.03 -18.15 26.76
C SER A 115 0.16 -18.84 27.45
N GLY A 116 0.70 -18.19 28.49
CA GLY A 116 1.92 -18.63 29.18
C GLY A 116 3.22 -18.20 28.49
N TYR A 117 3.15 -17.36 27.45
CA TYR A 117 4.32 -16.78 26.81
C TYR A 117 4.20 -15.26 26.69
N GLU A 118 5.33 -14.58 26.71
CA GLU A 118 5.45 -13.13 26.54
C GLU A 118 6.69 -12.78 25.72
N PHE A 119 6.79 -11.55 25.24
CA PHE A 119 8.03 -11.02 24.68
C PHE A 119 9.00 -10.62 25.82
N ASP A 120 10.27 -10.40 25.48
CA ASP A 120 11.33 -10.04 26.44
C ASP A 120 11.06 -8.74 27.21
N ASN A 121 10.20 -7.87 26.69
CA ASN A 121 9.74 -6.65 27.36
C ASN A 121 8.51 -6.86 28.27
N GLY A 122 8.01 -8.09 28.42
CA GLY A 122 6.82 -8.42 29.21
C GLY A 122 5.49 -8.21 28.48
N GLU A 123 5.51 -7.75 27.22
CA GLU A 123 4.28 -7.60 26.43
C GLU A 123 3.82 -8.95 25.87
N SER A 124 2.52 -9.14 25.72
CA SER A 124 1.97 -10.29 24.99
C SER A 124 1.72 -9.99 23.51
N THR A 125 1.76 -8.71 23.12
CA THR A 125 1.48 -8.26 21.74
C THR A 125 2.47 -7.19 21.30
N ILE A 126 3.01 -7.32 20.08
CA ILE A 126 3.85 -6.29 19.44
C ILE A 126 3.30 -6.00 18.05
N GLN A 127 3.24 -4.72 17.68
CA GLN A 127 2.87 -4.28 16.34
C GLN A 127 4.08 -3.74 15.59
N LYS A 128 4.14 -4.01 14.28
CA LYS A 128 5.15 -3.45 13.37
C LYS A 128 4.48 -2.94 12.11
N ASP A 129 4.85 -1.73 11.73
CA ASP A 129 4.45 -1.11 10.48
C ASP A 129 5.53 -1.32 9.42
N CYS A 130 5.11 -1.54 8.18
CA CYS A 130 6.00 -1.63 7.03
C CYS A 130 5.81 -0.41 6.14
N ASP A 131 6.93 0.18 5.72
CA ASP A 131 6.96 1.24 4.72
C ASP A 131 6.58 0.66 3.34
N PRO A 132 5.46 1.10 2.75
CA PRO A 132 4.98 0.57 1.48
C PRO A 132 5.86 0.94 0.28
N MET A 133 6.69 1.98 0.37
CA MET A 133 7.62 2.36 -0.70
C MET A 133 8.86 1.50 -0.73
N THR A 134 9.42 1.18 0.44
CA THR A 134 10.69 0.45 0.56
C THR A 134 10.51 -1.04 0.86
N GLY A 135 9.34 -1.45 1.35
CA GLY A 135 9.08 -2.81 1.85
C GLY A 135 9.78 -3.12 3.17
N GLN A 136 10.29 -2.10 3.87
CA GLN A 136 11.04 -2.26 5.11
C GLN A 136 10.13 -2.08 6.34
N PHE A 137 10.25 -3.00 7.29
CA PHE A 137 9.59 -2.88 8.59
C PHE A 137 10.36 -1.94 9.52
N PHE A 138 9.65 -1.05 10.19
CA PHE A 138 10.22 -0.28 11.29
C PHE A 138 10.66 -1.25 12.40
N TYR A 139 11.84 -0.98 12.99
CA TYR A 139 12.45 -1.81 14.03
C TYR A 139 12.80 -3.25 13.60
N GLY A 140 13.09 -3.45 12.30
CA GLY A 140 13.71 -4.67 11.77
C GLY A 140 12.74 -5.74 11.28
N PRO A 141 13.24 -6.75 10.52
CA PRO A 141 12.43 -7.64 9.69
C PRO A 141 11.83 -8.86 10.42
N ALA A 142 11.93 -8.95 11.75
CA ALA A 142 11.38 -10.07 12.52
C ALA A 142 10.90 -9.61 13.90
N PHE A 143 9.91 -10.30 14.46
CA PHE A 143 9.51 -10.11 15.86
C PHE A 143 10.50 -10.80 16.81
N PRO A 144 10.68 -10.28 18.05
CA PRO A 144 11.33 -11.03 19.12
C PRO A 144 10.62 -12.36 19.37
N LYS A 145 11.30 -13.30 20.02
CA LYS A 145 10.71 -14.61 20.33
C LYS A 145 9.76 -14.50 21.53
N CYS A 146 8.71 -15.31 21.53
CA CYS A 146 7.89 -15.54 22.70
C CYS A 146 8.64 -16.45 23.68
N ILE A 147 8.93 -15.94 24.87
CA ILE A 147 9.59 -16.66 25.97
C ILE A 147 8.54 -17.21 26.95
N PRO A 148 8.77 -18.39 27.55
CA PRO A 148 7.82 -18.97 28.49
C PRO A 148 7.80 -18.20 29.81
N THR A 149 6.62 -18.12 30.42
CA THR A 149 6.42 -17.54 31.76
C THR A 149 6.23 -18.63 32.81
N CYS A 150 6.47 -18.26 34.07
CA CYS A 150 6.19 -19.11 35.22
C CYS A 150 5.34 -18.33 36.22
N SER A 151 4.32 -19.00 36.76
CA SER A 151 3.52 -18.50 37.86
C SER A 151 3.40 -19.60 38.92
N PRO A 152 4.02 -19.46 40.10
CA PRO A 152 4.91 -18.37 40.54
C PRO A 152 6.19 -18.20 39.71
N ALA A 153 6.73 -16.98 39.71
CA ALA A 153 8.00 -16.68 39.06
C ALA A 153 9.16 -17.46 39.71
N CYS A 154 10.17 -17.80 38.91
CA CYS A 154 11.39 -18.42 39.42
C CYS A 154 12.14 -17.43 40.34
N GLN A 155 12.53 -17.91 41.51
CA GLN A 155 13.27 -17.14 42.51
C GLN A 155 14.78 -17.25 42.29
N ASN A 156 15.54 -16.44 43.03
CA ASN A 156 16.99 -16.55 43.17
C ASN A 156 17.77 -16.64 41.83
N GLY A 157 17.31 -15.88 40.83
CA GLY A 157 17.95 -15.81 39.50
C GLY A 157 17.62 -16.99 38.58
N GLY A 158 16.64 -17.82 38.93
CA GLY A 158 16.12 -18.87 38.05
C GLY A 158 15.44 -18.30 36.80
N LYS A 159 15.43 -19.07 35.72
CA LYS A 159 14.80 -18.69 34.44
C LYS A 159 13.74 -19.70 34.03
N CYS A 160 12.62 -19.21 33.51
CA CYS A 160 11.63 -20.06 32.87
C CYS A 160 12.19 -20.62 31.57
N VAL A 161 12.39 -21.93 31.51
CA VAL A 161 12.88 -22.63 30.31
C VAL A 161 11.76 -23.38 29.58
N ALA A 162 10.66 -23.63 30.28
CA ALA A 162 9.37 -24.04 29.75
C ALA A 162 8.26 -23.50 30.65
N LEU A 163 6.99 -23.66 30.26
CA LEU A 163 5.85 -23.19 31.03
C LEU A 163 5.90 -23.72 32.47
N ASN A 164 6.00 -22.81 33.44
CA ASN A 164 6.12 -23.13 34.88
C ASN A 164 7.30 -24.04 35.25
N VAL A 165 8.33 -24.15 34.39
CA VAL A 165 9.54 -24.93 34.66
C VAL A 165 10.73 -23.99 34.78
N CYS A 166 11.29 -23.94 35.99
CA CYS A 166 12.46 -23.13 36.30
C CYS A 166 13.77 -23.91 36.10
N SER A 167 14.72 -23.26 35.43
CA SER A 167 16.13 -23.62 35.50
C SER A 167 16.78 -22.78 36.60
N CYS A 168 17.26 -23.44 37.66
CA CYS A 168 17.85 -22.76 38.81
C CYS A 168 19.32 -22.40 38.60
N ALA A 169 19.74 -21.30 39.23
CA ALA A 169 21.14 -20.96 39.35
C ALA A 169 21.88 -21.98 40.24
N PRO A 170 23.21 -22.13 40.10
CA PRO A 170 23.99 -23.03 40.95
C PRO A 170 23.76 -22.76 42.44
N GLY A 171 23.58 -23.82 43.23
CA GLY A 171 23.29 -23.74 44.66
C GLY A 171 21.81 -23.60 45.01
N TRP A 172 20.92 -23.40 44.02
CA TRP A 172 19.47 -23.33 44.24
C TRP A 172 18.75 -24.54 43.66
N SER A 173 17.65 -24.94 44.30
CA SER A 173 16.79 -26.07 43.96
C SER A 173 15.33 -25.80 44.35
N GLY A 174 14.45 -26.74 44.02
CA GLY A 174 13.00 -26.58 44.15
C GLY A 174 12.34 -26.22 42.83
N ASN A 175 11.00 -26.28 42.79
CA ASN A 175 10.24 -26.08 41.56
C ASN A 175 10.30 -24.63 41.07
N HIS A 176 10.51 -23.68 41.99
CA HIS A 176 10.65 -22.26 41.74
C HIS A 176 12.01 -21.72 42.20
N CYS A 177 13.02 -22.59 42.37
CA CYS A 177 14.36 -22.23 42.83
C CYS A 177 14.37 -21.54 44.20
N GLU A 178 13.46 -21.94 45.09
CA GLU A 178 13.21 -21.35 46.40
C GLU A 178 14.12 -21.88 47.51
N SER A 179 14.82 -23.01 47.29
CA SER A 179 15.63 -23.71 48.30
C SER A 179 17.12 -23.69 47.96
N HIS A 180 17.99 -23.58 48.97
CA HIS A 180 19.47 -23.58 48.84
C HIS A 180 20.09 -24.66 49.75
#